data_AF-A0A674ARG4-F1
#
_entry.id   AF-A0A674ARG4-F1
#
_cell.length_a   1.000
_cell.length_b   1.000
_cell.length_c   1.000
_cell.angle_alpha   90.00
_cell.angle_beta   90.00
_cell.angle_gamma   90.00
#
_symmetry.space_group_name_H-M   'P 1'
#
loop_
_entity.id
_entity.type
_entity.pdbx_description
1 polymer ?
#
loop_
_entity_poly.entity_id
_entity_poly.type
_entity_poly.pdbx_seq_one_letter_code
_entity_poly.pdbx_strand_id
1 'polypeptide(L)'
;MAGGRFSPALLVLLYHVLFGSSSFQPALVLDMAKILLNNYCFPENLVGMQEAIQQAINSGEILKIYDRKTLASVLTVGVQGALNDPRLTVSFEPNFVPVMPPALPSLPTEQLIRLVRNSVKLEVLKNNVGYLRIDQIIGEETATKLGPLLRDNVWNKVANTSSLIFDLRYSTAGELSGVPFIISYFSDPEPLIHIDTVFDRPSNTTKELWTMSSIMGERYGKQKDLIVLTSKRTMGAAEAVAYTLKHLKRANIVGERSAGGSVKVEKIRIGDSGFYITIPVARSVNPITGQSWEVSGVSPSVNINAKEAVANAQNLLAVRSAIPRAIQSVSDIIRQYYSFTDRVPAFLQHLESTDFFSVISEEDLANKLNNELQSVSEDPRLMIKLTQDHPSLHDMPKIPTAQEVGYIIDTLFKIEVMPGNVGYLRFDMMADIEVMRAIGPQLIKLVWSKLVNTDTMIIDMRYNTGGYSTAIPLLCTYFFDAEPLRHLYTVFDRSTTTMTEVMTLPQIQGQRYGSTKDIYILTSQMTGSAAEVFTRAMKDLNRAKVIGEPTIGGSLSSGTYQIGNSILYASIPNQVVLSAVTGKVWSVSGVEPHVAAQANDALSVAQRIIASRLLKQDKGK
;
A
#
# COMPACT_ATOMS: atom_id res chain seq x y z
N MET A 1 -0.37 -96.87 -59.62
CA MET A 1 0.71 -97.89 -59.56
C MET A 1 1.91 -97.28 -58.87
N ALA A 2 2.51 -98.04 -57.96
CA ALA A 2 3.41 -97.60 -56.90
C ALA A 2 4.89 -97.44 -57.32
N GLY A 3 5.67 -96.80 -56.44
CA GLY A 3 7.14 -96.83 -56.38
C GLY A 3 7.71 -95.44 -56.09
N GLY A 4 7.88 -94.99 -54.85
CA GLY A 4 9.01 -95.30 -53.96
C GLY A 4 10.00 -94.11 -53.97
N ARG A 5 10.24 -93.40 -52.87
CA ARG A 5 11.20 -93.76 -51.82
C ARG A 5 10.89 -93.11 -50.46
N PHE A 6 10.99 -93.95 -49.44
CA PHE A 6 11.36 -93.75 -48.01
C PHE A 6 12.49 -92.70 -47.81
N SER A 7 12.77 -92.07 -46.64
CA SER A 7 12.64 -92.48 -45.22
C SER A 7 13.03 -91.29 -44.27
N PRO A 8 13.14 -91.43 -42.93
CA PRO A 8 12.48 -90.55 -41.96
C PRO A 8 13.46 -89.87 -40.96
N ALA A 9 12.91 -89.07 -40.05
CA ALA A 9 13.31 -88.81 -38.65
C ALA A 9 14.78 -88.45 -38.26
N LEU A 10 14.84 -87.54 -37.28
CA LEU A 10 15.89 -87.26 -36.28
C LEU A 10 16.92 -86.12 -36.51
N LEU A 11 16.71 -85.09 -35.68
CA LEU A 11 17.67 -84.40 -34.78
C LEU A 11 18.51 -83.18 -35.25
N VAL A 12 18.10 -82.02 -34.71
CA VAL A 12 18.89 -80.97 -34.01
C VAL A 12 19.77 -80.04 -34.85
N LEU A 13 19.42 -78.74 -34.85
CA LEU A 13 20.24 -77.61 -34.36
C LEU A 13 19.44 -76.30 -34.62
N LEU A 14 18.83 -75.70 -33.60
CA LEU A 14 19.39 -74.69 -32.69
C LEU A 14 19.13 -73.24 -33.16
N TYR A 15 18.24 -72.59 -32.41
CA TYR A 15 18.37 -71.22 -31.90
C TYR A 15 18.15 -70.06 -32.88
N HIS A 16 16.92 -69.53 -32.88
CA HIS A 16 16.59 -68.15 -32.49
C HIS A 16 15.13 -67.81 -32.86
N VAL A 17 14.18 -68.41 -32.15
CA VAL A 17 12.92 -67.73 -31.83
C VAL A 17 12.95 -67.55 -30.32
N LEU A 18 13.80 -66.63 -29.88
CA LEU A 18 13.77 -66.12 -28.53
C LEU A 18 12.44 -65.39 -28.37
N PHE A 19 11.68 -65.86 -27.37
CA PHE A 19 10.67 -65.11 -26.63
C PHE A 19 10.78 -63.58 -26.82
N GLY A 20 9.92 -63.04 -27.67
CA GLY A 20 9.70 -61.61 -27.82
C GLY A 20 8.58 -61.09 -26.90
N SER A 21 8.41 -61.68 -25.72
CA SER A 21 7.59 -61.11 -24.65
C SER A 21 8.54 -60.45 -23.64
N SER A 22 9.10 -59.30 -24.02
CA SER A 22 9.94 -58.54 -23.10
C SER A 22 9.08 -57.93 -21.99
N SER A 23 9.43 -58.28 -20.76
CA SER A 23 8.94 -57.81 -19.46
C SER A 23 9.24 -56.32 -19.20
N PHE A 24 9.05 -55.45 -20.19
CA PHE A 24 9.73 -54.16 -20.30
C PHE A 24 9.24 -53.08 -19.33
N GLN A 25 7.99 -53.15 -18.84
CA GLN A 25 7.36 -52.02 -18.16
C GLN A 25 7.61 -51.93 -16.64
N PRO A 26 7.61 -53.02 -15.84
CA PRO A 26 7.87 -52.89 -14.40
C PRO A 26 9.29 -52.42 -14.08
N ALA A 27 10.30 -52.95 -14.79
CA ALA A 27 11.69 -52.55 -14.60
C ALA A 27 11.93 -51.08 -14.95
N LEU A 28 11.33 -50.59 -16.05
CA LEU A 28 11.39 -49.19 -16.45
C LEU A 28 10.88 -48.25 -15.34
N VAL A 29 9.70 -48.54 -14.78
CA VAL A 29 9.09 -47.72 -13.74
C VAL A 29 9.91 -47.75 -12.44
N LEU A 30 10.46 -48.92 -12.08
CA LEU A 30 11.35 -49.06 -10.91
C LEU A 30 12.68 -48.32 -11.09
N ASP A 31 13.27 -48.33 -12.29
CA ASP A 31 14.51 -47.61 -12.55
C ASP A 31 14.28 -46.09 -12.60
N MET A 32 13.16 -45.65 -13.17
CA MET A 32 12.74 -44.24 -13.11
C MET A 32 12.56 -43.79 -11.65
N ALA A 33 11.90 -44.61 -10.83
CA ALA A 33 11.72 -44.35 -9.41
C ALA A 33 13.04 -44.18 -8.66
N LYS A 34 14.03 -45.06 -8.89
CA LYS A 34 15.37 -44.93 -8.30
C LYS A 34 16.02 -43.61 -8.70
N ILE A 35 15.91 -43.22 -9.97
CA ILE A 35 16.45 -41.93 -10.45
C ILE A 35 15.76 -40.77 -9.72
N LEU A 36 14.43 -40.80 -9.60
CA LEU A 36 13.66 -39.75 -8.90
C LEU A 36 14.07 -39.64 -7.43
N LEU A 37 14.11 -40.76 -6.70
CA LEU A 37 14.49 -40.82 -5.27
C LEU A 37 15.92 -40.31 -5.01
N ASN A 38 16.84 -40.57 -5.93
CA ASN A 38 18.24 -40.21 -5.76
C ASN A 38 18.58 -38.79 -6.21
N ASN A 39 17.78 -38.18 -7.08
CA ASN A 39 18.17 -36.93 -7.76
C ASN A 39 17.16 -35.79 -7.62
N TYR A 40 15.91 -36.02 -7.16
CA TYR A 40 14.94 -34.93 -7.02
C TYR A 40 15.29 -33.97 -5.87
N CYS A 41 15.35 -32.67 -6.16
CA CYS A 41 15.82 -31.67 -5.20
C CYS A 41 14.89 -31.38 -4.01
N PHE A 42 13.69 -31.99 -3.95
CA PHE A 42 12.78 -31.96 -2.79
C PHE A 42 12.58 -33.38 -2.22
N PRO A 43 13.59 -33.96 -1.56
CA PRO A 43 13.48 -35.30 -0.98
C PRO A 43 12.32 -35.41 0.03
N GLU A 44 11.99 -34.33 0.73
CA GLU A 44 10.85 -34.27 1.65
C GLU A 44 9.49 -34.52 0.98
N ASN A 45 9.37 -34.22 -0.32
CA ASN A 45 8.14 -34.43 -1.09
C ASN A 45 8.02 -35.88 -1.61
N LEU A 46 9.02 -36.73 -1.36
CA LEU A 46 9.05 -38.12 -1.83
C LEU A 46 8.51 -39.12 -0.79
N VAL A 47 8.03 -38.65 0.37
CA VAL A 47 7.39 -39.51 1.37
C VAL A 47 6.14 -40.17 0.76
N GLY A 48 6.03 -41.50 0.87
CA GLY A 48 4.93 -42.26 0.26
C GLY A 48 5.08 -42.51 -1.25
N MET A 49 6.13 -41.97 -1.88
CA MET A 49 6.33 -42.09 -3.33
C MET A 49 6.67 -43.54 -3.72
N GLN A 50 7.45 -44.26 -2.90
CA GLN A 50 7.79 -45.65 -3.15
C GLN A 50 6.54 -46.55 -3.17
N GLU A 51 5.61 -46.32 -2.25
CA GLU A 51 4.32 -47.02 -2.18
C GLU A 51 3.42 -46.67 -3.37
N ALA A 52 3.35 -45.38 -3.74
CA ALA A 52 2.58 -44.92 -4.90
C ALA A 52 3.10 -45.53 -6.21
N ILE A 53 4.43 -45.62 -6.38
CA ILE A 53 5.07 -46.29 -7.51
C ILE A 53 4.71 -47.78 -7.52
N GLN A 54 4.77 -48.45 -6.37
CA GLN A 54 4.44 -49.88 -6.28
C GLN A 54 2.96 -50.14 -6.61
N GLN A 55 2.06 -49.27 -6.15
CA GLN A 55 0.63 -49.33 -6.50
C GLN A 55 0.40 -49.10 -8.00
N ALA A 56 1.10 -48.15 -8.61
CA ALA A 56 1.01 -47.88 -10.05
C ALA A 56 1.52 -49.05 -10.90
N ILE A 57 2.54 -49.79 -10.43
CA ILE A 57 2.99 -51.04 -11.06
C ILE A 57 1.91 -52.13 -10.90
N ASN A 58 1.34 -52.27 -9.70
CA ASN A 58 0.38 -53.30 -9.37
C ASN A 58 -1.00 -53.10 -10.03
N SER A 59 -1.39 -51.87 -10.35
CA SER A 59 -2.67 -51.57 -11.03
C SER A 59 -2.74 -52.15 -12.44
N GLY A 60 -1.58 -52.42 -13.05
CA GLY A 60 -1.48 -52.98 -14.40
C GLY A 60 -1.94 -52.04 -15.52
N GLU A 61 -2.37 -50.81 -15.21
CA GLU A 61 -2.83 -49.84 -16.20
C GLU A 61 -1.70 -49.37 -17.12
N ILE A 62 -0.53 -49.11 -16.52
CA ILE A 62 0.70 -48.75 -17.25
C ILE A 62 1.15 -49.92 -18.15
N LEU A 63 0.83 -51.17 -17.77
CA LEU A 63 1.23 -52.35 -18.52
C LEU A 63 0.46 -52.49 -19.85
N LYS A 64 -0.69 -51.83 -19.99
CA LYS A 64 -1.53 -51.88 -21.20
C LYS A 64 -1.10 -50.87 -22.27
N ILE A 65 -0.08 -50.04 -22.00
CA ILE A 65 0.38 -49.00 -22.92
C ILE A 65 1.57 -49.51 -23.74
N TYR A 66 1.33 -49.76 -25.03
CA TYR A 66 2.34 -50.27 -25.97
C TYR A 66 3.12 -49.17 -26.70
N ASP A 67 2.50 -48.00 -26.92
CA ASP A 67 3.16 -46.87 -27.55
C ASP A 67 4.09 -46.14 -26.56
N ARG A 68 5.38 -46.05 -26.92
CA ARG A 68 6.42 -45.52 -26.02
C ARG A 68 6.28 -44.03 -25.75
N LYS A 69 5.80 -43.25 -26.72
CA LYS A 69 5.56 -41.79 -26.53
C LYS A 69 4.37 -41.56 -25.62
N THR A 70 3.30 -42.33 -25.79
CA THR A 70 2.13 -42.33 -24.91
C THR A 70 2.53 -42.73 -23.50
N LEU A 71 3.36 -43.77 -23.34
CA LEU A 71 3.89 -44.18 -22.03
C LEU A 71 4.69 -43.04 -21.38
N ALA A 72 5.58 -42.37 -22.11
CA ALA A 72 6.33 -41.22 -21.60
C ALA A 72 5.41 -40.06 -21.16
N SER A 73 4.35 -39.78 -21.92
CA SER A 73 3.35 -38.76 -21.57
C SER A 73 2.56 -39.13 -20.31
N VAL A 74 2.12 -40.38 -20.18
CA VAL A 74 1.41 -40.87 -18.99
C VAL A 74 2.32 -40.81 -17.75
N LEU A 75 3.58 -41.24 -17.87
CA LEU A 75 4.55 -41.14 -16.78
C LEU A 75 4.83 -39.69 -16.40
N THR A 76 4.92 -38.78 -17.38
CA THR A 76 5.05 -37.33 -17.13
C THR A 76 3.88 -36.80 -16.31
N VAL A 77 2.64 -37.03 -16.77
CA VAL A 77 1.43 -36.60 -16.06
C VAL A 77 1.38 -37.19 -14.65
N GLY A 78 1.77 -38.46 -14.50
CA GLY A 78 1.84 -39.13 -13.20
C GLY A 78 2.81 -38.45 -12.23
N VAL A 79 4.05 -38.23 -12.63
CA VAL A 79 5.06 -37.61 -11.74
C VAL A 79 4.77 -36.13 -11.48
N GLN A 80 4.29 -35.39 -12.48
CA GLN A 80 3.89 -33.99 -12.31
C GLN A 80 2.68 -33.86 -11.39
N GLY A 81 1.67 -34.73 -11.54
CA GLY A 81 0.49 -34.72 -10.69
C GLY A 81 0.80 -35.10 -9.24
N ALA A 82 1.70 -36.07 -9.04
CA ALA A 82 2.08 -36.52 -7.70
C ALA A 82 2.97 -35.52 -6.95
N LEU A 83 3.88 -34.83 -7.64
CA LEU A 83 4.86 -33.92 -7.04
C LEU A 83 4.58 -32.44 -7.25
N ASN A 84 3.56 -32.11 -8.05
CA ASN A 84 3.19 -30.75 -8.44
C ASN A 84 4.36 -29.91 -8.98
N ASP A 85 5.27 -30.55 -9.72
CA ASP A 85 6.45 -29.90 -10.31
C ASP A 85 6.44 -30.05 -11.85
N PRO A 86 6.18 -28.96 -12.60
CA PRO A 86 6.08 -29.00 -14.05
C PRO A 86 7.42 -29.27 -14.76
N ARG A 87 8.54 -29.23 -14.04
CA ARG A 87 9.88 -29.47 -14.61
C ARG A 87 10.16 -30.96 -14.80
N LEU A 88 9.48 -31.82 -14.03
CA LEU A 88 9.58 -33.27 -14.18
C LEU A 88 8.93 -33.67 -15.50
N THR A 89 9.73 -34.17 -16.44
CA THR A 89 9.23 -34.67 -17.72
C THR A 89 9.90 -35.98 -18.07
N VAL A 90 9.14 -36.90 -18.66
CA VAL A 90 9.62 -38.19 -19.16
C VAL A 90 9.50 -38.17 -20.68
N SER A 91 10.57 -38.56 -21.36
CA SER A 91 10.62 -38.61 -22.82
C SER A 91 11.14 -39.96 -23.31
N PHE A 92 10.76 -40.33 -24.53
CA PHE A 92 11.32 -41.50 -25.22
C PHE A 92 12.14 -41.03 -26.43
N GLU A 93 13.45 -41.21 -26.35
CA GLU A 93 14.41 -40.68 -27.32
C GLU A 93 15.49 -41.74 -27.63
N PRO A 94 15.18 -42.72 -28.51
CA PRO A 94 16.03 -43.88 -28.73
C PRO A 94 17.39 -43.56 -29.38
N ASN A 95 17.48 -42.39 -30.04
CA ASN A 95 18.67 -41.92 -30.72
C ASN A 95 19.24 -40.66 -30.06
N PHE A 96 18.92 -40.40 -28.78
CA PHE A 96 19.48 -39.26 -28.07
C PHE A 96 20.97 -39.47 -27.85
N VAL A 97 21.77 -38.63 -28.49
CA VAL A 97 23.18 -38.48 -28.17
C VAL A 97 23.29 -37.23 -27.30
N PRO A 98 23.66 -37.35 -26.01
CA PRO A 98 23.93 -36.19 -25.19
C PRO A 98 24.97 -35.33 -25.92
N VAL A 99 24.64 -34.07 -26.19
CA VAL A 99 25.65 -33.09 -26.59
C VAL A 99 26.47 -32.83 -25.33
N MET A 100 27.52 -33.63 -25.10
CA MET A 100 28.54 -33.26 -24.14
C MET A 100 29.18 -31.99 -24.70
N PRO A 101 29.06 -30.84 -24.00
CA PRO A 101 29.85 -29.68 -24.37
C PRO A 101 31.30 -30.15 -24.37
N PRO A 102 32.08 -29.89 -25.44
CA PRO A 102 33.51 -30.17 -25.39
C PRO A 102 34.07 -29.52 -24.11
N ALA A 103 35.02 -30.19 -23.45
CA ALA A 103 35.79 -29.57 -22.38
C ALA A 103 36.59 -28.42 -22.99
N LEU A 104 35.93 -27.28 -23.17
CA LEU A 104 36.51 -26.09 -23.72
C LEU A 104 37.49 -25.56 -22.67
N PRO A 105 38.73 -25.22 -23.05
CA PRO A 105 39.59 -24.44 -22.17
C PRO A 105 38.86 -23.14 -21.80
N SER A 106 39.14 -22.61 -20.61
CA SER A 106 38.58 -21.33 -20.21
C SER A 106 38.80 -20.28 -21.31
N LEU A 107 37.77 -19.49 -21.60
CA LEU A 107 37.82 -18.56 -22.72
C LEU A 107 39.05 -17.63 -22.56
N PRO A 108 39.83 -17.41 -23.64
CA PRO A 108 40.90 -16.44 -23.63
C PRO A 108 40.39 -15.07 -23.15
N THR A 109 41.25 -14.32 -22.44
CA THR A 109 40.88 -13.03 -21.84
C THR A 109 40.23 -12.08 -22.83
N GLU A 110 40.71 -12.02 -24.08
CA GLU A 110 40.13 -11.17 -25.13
C GLU A 110 38.69 -11.55 -25.50
N GLN A 111 38.36 -12.85 -25.49
CA GLN A 111 37.01 -13.32 -25.77
C GLN A 111 36.07 -13.00 -24.61
N LEU A 112 36.53 -13.15 -23.36
CA LEU A 112 35.78 -12.73 -22.17
C LEU A 112 35.50 -11.22 -22.20
N ILE A 113 36.49 -10.40 -22.58
CA ILE A 113 36.32 -8.95 -22.74
C ILE A 113 35.24 -8.63 -23.78
N ARG A 114 35.25 -9.33 -24.93
CA ARG A 114 34.22 -9.15 -25.97
C ARG A 114 32.84 -9.56 -25.48
N LEU A 115 32.73 -10.68 -24.77
CA LEU A 115 31.47 -11.16 -24.18
C LEU A 115 30.90 -10.13 -23.21
N VAL A 116 31.71 -9.64 -22.27
CA VAL A 116 31.30 -8.59 -21.31
C VAL A 116 30.89 -7.32 -22.04
N ARG A 117 31.70 -6.85 -23.00
CA ARG A 117 31.40 -5.62 -23.75
C ARG A 117 30.05 -5.71 -24.50
N ASN A 118 29.74 -6.87 -25.08
CA ASN A 118 28.52 -7.06 -25.85
C ASN A 118 27.29 -7.33 -24.98
N SER A 119 27.49 -7.70 -23.71
CA SER A 119 26.42 -7.98 -22.75
C SER A 119 26.12 -6.82 -21.80
N VAL A 120 26.86 -5.71 -21.87
CA VAL A 120 26.67 -4.54 -21.01
C VAL A 120 26.32 -3.32 -21.83
N LYS A 121 25.26 -2.60 -21.43
CA LYS A 121 24.98 -1.24 -21.90
C LYS A 121 24.89 -0.30 -20.70
N LEU A 122 25.54 0.86 -20.79
CA LEU A 122 25.54 1.86 -19.73
C LEU A 122 25.24 3.25 -20.29
N GLU A 123 24.55 4.06 -19.50
CA GLU A 123 24.22 5.45 -19.80
C GLU A 123 24.00 6.22 -18.49
N VAL A 124 24.25 7.54 -18.48
CA VAL A 124 23.77 8.43 -17.42
C VAL A 124 22.65 9.27 -18.01
N LEU A 125 21.43 9.01 -17.55
CA LEU A 125 20.21 9.64 -17.99
C LEU A 125 20.04 11.01 -17.31
N LYS A 126 18.99 11.74 -17.73
CA LYS A 126 18.58 13.01 -17.12
C LYS A 126 18.45 12.87 -15.59
N ASN A 127 18.77 13.95 -14.86
CA ASN A 127 18.77 14.03 -13.39
C ASN A 127 19.80 13.12 -12.70
N ASN A 128 20.92 12.82 -13.38
CA ASN A 128 22.01 11.99 -12.86
C ASN A 128 21.55 10.57 -12.48
N VAL A 129 20.62 10.01 -13.25
CA VAL A 129 20.13 8.62 -13.08
C VAL A 129 21.03 7.69 -13.87
N GLY A 130 21.69 6.73 -13.21
CA GLY A 130 22.43 5.69 -13.89
C GLY A 130 21.48 4.71 -14.59
N TYR A 131 21.86 4.26 -15.78
CA TYR A 131 21.26 3.12 -16.45
C TYR A 131 22.35 2.09 -16.70
N LEU A 132 22.18 0.89 -16.15
CA LEU A 132 23.08 -0.24 -16.34
C LEU A 132 22.26 -1.45 -16.78
N ARG A 133 22.46 -1.91 -18.00
CA ARG A 133 21.86 -3.13 -18.53
C ARG A 133 22.92 -4.22 -18.58
N ILE A 134 22.55 -5.42 -18.10
CA ILE A 134 23.36 -6.62 -18.25
C ILE A 134 22.52 -7.76 -18.84
N ASP A 135 23.02 -8.34 -19.92
CA ASP A 135 22.34 -9.40 -20.67
C ASP A 135 22.79 -10.81 -20.22
N GLN A 136 23.82 -10.88 -19.37
CA GLN A 136 24.30 -12.12 -18.77
C GLN A 136 24.95 -11.85 -17.41
N ILE A 137 24.64 -12.68 -16.41
CA ILE A 137 25.34 -12.66 -15.13
C ILE A 137 26.66 -13.44 -15.27
N ILE A 138 27.80 -12.77 -15.19
CA ILE A 138 29.12 -13.41 -15.27
C ILE A 138 29.47 -14.16 -13.97
N GLY A 139 30.13 -15.31 -14.07
CA GLY A 139 30.60 -16.07 -12.92
C GLY A 139 31.77 -15.45 -12.16
N GLU A 140 32.09 -16.04 -11.00
CA GLU A 140 33.12 -15.56 -10.07
C GLU A 140 34.53 -15.52 -10.70
N GLU A 141 34.90 -16.54 -11.48
CA GLU A 141 36.20 -16.60 -12.16
C GLU A 141 36.35 -15.42 -13.15
N THR A 142 35.31 -15.18 -13.95
CA THR A 142 35.31 -14.08 -14.93
C THR A 142 35.30 -12.71 -14.23
N ALA A 143 34.50 -12.56 -13.18
CA ALA A 143 34.43 -11.34 -12.38
C ALA A 143 35.78 -11.00 -11.74
N THR A 144 36.49 -12.02 -11.23
CA THR A 144 37.82 -11.86 -10.62
C THR A 144 38.86 -11.49 -11.67
N LYS A 145 38.87 -12.20 -12.80
CA LYS A 145 39.85 -11.99 -13.90
C LYS A 145 39.69 -10.63 -14.58
N LEU A 146 38.45 -10.16 -14.76
CA LEU A 146 38.15 -8.89 -15.43
C LEU A 146 37.82 -7.74 -14.47
N GLY A 147 37.94 -7.94 -13.15
CA GLY A 147 37.55 -6.99 -12.12
C GLY A 147 38.00 -5.55 -12.37
N PRO A 148 39.31 -5.27 -12.60
CA PRO A 148 39.79 -3.92 -12.86
C PRO A 148 39.14 -3.27 -14.10
N LEU A 149 38.97 -4.05 -15.18
CA LEU A 149 38.34 -3.56 -16.40
C LEU A 149 36.85 -3.27 -16.20
N LEU A 150 36.14 -4.12 -15.46
CA LEU A 150 34.73 -3.92 -15.11
C LEU A 150 34.56 -2.68 -14.23
N ARG A 151 35.41 -2.52 -13.22
CA ARG A 151 35.43 -1.33 -12.36
C ARG A 151 35.60 -0.07 -13.19
N ASP A 152 36.67 0.01 -13.98
CA ASP A 152 37.07 1.24 -14.66
C ASP A 152 36.13 1.60 -15.82
N ASN A 153 35.64 0.60 -16.57
CA ASN A 153 34.86 0.84 -17.78
C ASN A 153 33.35 0.79 -17.59
N VAL A 154 32.86 0.15 -16.53
CA VAL A 154 31.42 -0.02 -16.25
C VAL A 154 31.06 0.67 -14.94
N TRP A 155 31.61 0.19 -13.83
CA TRP A 155 31.10 0.57 -12.51
C TRP A 155 31.36 2.04 -12.16
N ASN A 156 32.58 2.53 -12.35
CA ASN A 156 32.95 3.92 -12.02
C ASN A 156 32.11 4.96 -12.77
N LYS A 157 31.51 4.60 -13.91
CA LYS A 157 30.65 5.49 -14.70
C LYS A 157 29.26 5.68 -14.08
N VAL A 158 28.79 4.71 -13.30
CA VAL A 158 27.44 4.74 -12.71
C VAL A 158 27.46 4.80 -11.19
N ALA A 159 28.56 4.47 -10.52
CA ALA A 159 28.68 4.43 -9.06
C ALA A 159 28.29 5.76 -8.38
N ASN A 160 28.60 6.89 -9.03
CA ASN A 160 28.37 8.25 -8.51
C ASN A 160 27.05 8.89 -8.94
N THR A 161 26.18 8.12 -9.61
CA THR A 161 24.82 8.56 -9.94
C THR A 161 23.96 8.72 -8.67
N SER A 162 22.86 9.48 -8.76
CA SER A 162 21.94 9.71 -7.63
C SER A 162 21.01 8.51 -7.37
N SER A 163 20.67 7.79 -8.44
CA SER A 163 19.83 6.60 -8.45
C SER A 163 20.17 5.73 -9.66
N LEU A 164 19.83 4.44 -9.62
CA LEU A 164 20.20 3.48 -10.66
C LEU A 164 18.98 2.70 -11.16
N ILE A 165 18.86 2.61 -12.48
CA ILE A 165 18.02 1.65 -13.19
C ILE A 165 18.92 0.50 -13.62
N PHE A 166 18.72 -0.66 -13.00
CA PHE A 166 19.44 -1.90 -13.30
C PHE A 166 18.58 -2.82 -14.16
N ASP A 167 18.91 -2.91 -15.45
CA ASP A 167 18.06 -3.52 -16.46
C ASP A 167 18.45 -4.97 -16.75
N LEU A 168 17.61 -5.90 -16.27
CA LEU A 168 17.74 -7.34 -16.45
C LEU A 168 16.72 -7.89 -17.46
N ARG A 169 15.98 -7.03 -18.18
CA ARG A 169 14.91 -7.45 -19.12
C ARG A 169 15.41 -8.39 -20.22
N TYR A 170 16.70 -8.36 -20.51
CA TYR A 170 17.34 -9.13 -21.58
C TYR A 170 18.27 -10.22 -21.05
N SER A 171 18.33 -10.38 -19.73
CA SER A 171 19.22 -11.34 -19.09
C SER A 171 18.62 -12.74 -19.10
N THR A 172 19.06 -13.57 -20.06
CA THR A 172 18.54 -14.93 -20.29
C THR A 172 19.53 -16.02 -19.90
N ALA A 173 20.74 -15.65 -19.48
CA ALA A 173 21.82 -16.57 -19.14
C ALA A 173 22.66 -16.02 -17.98
N GLY A 174 23.43 -16.90 -17.34
CA GLY A 174 24.42 -16.50 -16.35
C GLY A 174 24.67 -17.55 -15.28
N GLU A 175 25.59 -17.23 -14.39
CA GLU A 175 26.09 -18.14 -13.35
C GLU A 175 25.70 -17.64 -11.95
N LEU A 176 25.21 -18.55 -11.10
CA LEU A 176 24.81 -18.19 -9.72
C LEU A 176 26.00 -17.70 -8.87
N SER A 177 27.22 -18.11 -9.18
CA SER A 177 28.44 -17.60 -8.51
C SER A 177 28.65 -16.09 -8.71
N GLY A 178 28.03 -15.48 -9.72
CA GLY A 178 28.08 -14.03 -9.93
C GLY A 178 27.12 -13.22 -9.05
N VAL A 179 26.08 -13.85 -8.49
CA VAL A 179 25.05 -13.19 -7.68
C VAL A 179 25.66 -12.51 -6.45
N PRO A 180 26.55 -13.15 -5.65
CA PRO A 180 27.27 -12.50 -4.55
C PRO A 180 27.93 -11.17 -4.89
N PHE A 181 28.57 -11.07 -6.07
CA PHE A 181 29.24 -9.85 -6.50
C PHE A 181 28.25 -8.71 -6.67
N ILE A 182 27.17 -8.95 -7.42
CA ILE A 182 26.16 -7.94 -7.71
C ILE A 182 25.48 -7.46 -6.42
N ILE A 183 25.03 -8.38 -5.57
CA ILE A 183 24.34 -8.00 -4.32
C ILE A 183 25.28 -7.21 -3.40
N SER A 184 26.57 -7.53 -3.38
CA SER A 184 27.55 -6.79 -2.58
C SER A 184 27.68 -5.33 -2.99
N TYR A 185 27.68 -4.99 -4.29
CA TYR A 185 27.73 -3.58 -4.70
C TYR A 185 26.54 -2.75 -4.20
N PHE A 186 25.39 -3.39 -3.92
CA PHE A 186 24.16 -2.73 -3.48
C PHE A 186 23.89 -2.84 -1.97
N SER A 187 24.84 -3.41 -1.21
CA SER A 187 24.70 -3.67 0.23
C SER A 187 25.82 -2.99 1.01
N ASP A 188 25.59 -2.76 2.30
CA ASP A 188 26.66 -2.36 3.23
C ASP A 188 27.71 -3.48 3.35
N PRO A 189 28.96 -3.18 3.73
CA PRO A 189 30.01 -4.20 3.89
C PRO A 189 29.75 -5.15 5.05
N GLU A 190 29.06 -4.68 6.10
CA GLU A 190 28.68 -5.46 7.26
C GLU A 190 27.28 -5.02 7.78
N PRO A 191 26.49 -5.94 8.37
CA PRO A 191 26.74 -7.38 8.46
C PRO A 191 26.62 -8.07 7.10
N LEU A 192 27.34 -9.18 6.92
CA LEU A 192 27.16 -10.02 5.73
C LEU A 192 25.72 -10.54 5.61
N ILE A 193 25.19 -10.49 4.40
CA ILE A 193 23.83 -10.92 4.08
C ILE A 193 23.88 -12.32 3.49
N HIS A 194 23.08 -13.23 4.04
CA HIS A 194 22.80 -14.53 3.44
C HIS A 194 21.87 -14.34 2.25
N ILE A 195 22.40 -14.48 1.04
CA ILE A 195 21.72 -14.19 -0.23
C ILE A 195 20.77 -15.32 -0.59
N ASP A 196 21.28 -16.55 -0.58
CA ASP A 196 20.60 -17.74 -1.07
C ASP A 196 21.26 -19.01 -0.52
N THR A 197 20.47 -20.07 -0.38
CA THR A 197 20.94 -21.42 -0.04
C THR A 197 20.62 -22.35 -1.20
N VAL A 198 21.65 -22.91 -1.84
CA VAL A 198 21.49 -23.84 -2.97
C VAL A 198 21.74 -25.27 -2.50
N PHE A 199 20.72 -26.11 -2.59
CA PHE A 199 20.82 -27.54 -2.31
C PHE A 199 20.97 -28.33 -3.62
N ASP A 200 22.04 -29.11 -3.77
CA ASP A 200 22.24 -30.07 -4.87
C ASP A 200 22.05 -31.50 -4.33
N ARG A 201 21.05 -32.19 -4.89
CA ARG A 201 20.62 -33.51 -4.41
C ARG A 201 21.58 -34.64 -4.79
N PRO A 202 22.12 -34.72 -6.03
CA PRO A 202 23.08 -35.76 -6.40
C PRO A 202 24.34 -35.78 -5.52
N SER A 203 24.93 -34.63 -5.22
CA SER A 203 26.08 -34.56 -4.30
C SER A 203 25.66 -34.52 -2.83
N ASN A 204 24.37 -34.31 -2.55
CA ASN A 204 23.82 -34.10 -1.21
C ASN A 204 24.53 -32.97 -0.46
N THR A 205 24.84 -31.88 -1.16
CA THR A 205 25.55 -30.71 -0.60
C THR A 205 24.68 -29.48 -0.62
N THR A 206 24.83 -28.65 0.40
CA THR A 206 24.24 -27.31 0.46
C THR A 206 25.35 -26.27 0.34
N LYS A 207 25.20 -25.33 -0.59
CA LYS A 207 26.09 -24.18 -0.76
C LYS A 207 25.34 -22.91 -0.43
N GLU A 208 25.88 -22.14 0.50
CA GLU A 208 25.35 -20.83 0.83
C GLU A 208 26.03 -19.76 -0.02
N LEU A 209 25.26 -18.76 -0.43
CA LEU A 209 25.72 -17.57 -1.11
C LEU A 209 25.66 -16.40 -0.14
N TRP A 210 26.78 -15.72 0.05
CA TRP A 210 26.91 -14.60 0.99
C TRP A 210 27.42 -13.35 0.27
N THR A 211 27.06 -12.16 0.75
CA THR A 211 27.76 -10.94 0.33
C THR A 211 29.22 -10.99 0.76
N MET A 212 30.08 -10.26 0.06
CA MET A 212 31.49 -10.09 0.42
C MET A 212 31.68 -8.81 1.23
N SER A 213 32.56 -8.81 2.22
CA SER A 213 32.92 -7.62 3.00
C SER A 213 33.76 -6.63 2.20
N SER A 214 34.69 -7.14 1.38
CA SER A 214 35.53 -6.36 0.47
C SER A 214 35.16 -6.59 -0.98
N ILE A 215 35.00 -5.50 -1.74
CA ILE A 215 34.75 -5.53 -3.18
C ILE A 215 35.71 -4.59 -3.90
N MET A 216 35.89 -4.80 -5.21
CA MET A 216 36.70 -3.92 -6.03
C MET A 216 35.90 -2.67 -6.46
N GLY A 217 36.31 -1.49 -5.99
CA GLY A 217 35.60 -0.23 -6.29
C GLY A 217 34.61 0.14 -5.18
N GLU A 218 33.87 1.23 -5.39
CA GLU A 218 32.97 1.77 -4.37
C GLU A 218 31.64 1.04 -4.32
N ARG A 219 31.05 0.90 -3.14
CA ARG A 219 29.67 0.40 -3.02
C ARG A 219 28.70 1.49 -3.47
N TYR A 220 27.63 1.09 -4.15
CA TYR A 220 26.49 1.98 -4.39
C TYR A 220 25.77 2.33 -3.08
N GLY A 221 25.89 1.43 -2.09
CA GLY A 221 25.29 1.53 -0.77
C GLY A 221 23.78 1.26 -0.79
N LYS A 222 23.15 1.37 0.38
CA LYS A 222 21.70 1.15 0.55
C LYS A 222 20.82 2.39 0.37
N GLN A 223 21.42 3.59 0.37
CA GLN A 223 20.68 4.86 0.42
C GLN A 223 20.18 5.33 -0.94
N LYS A 224 20.97 5.09 -1.99
CA LYS A 224 20.59 5.50 -3.35
C LYS A 224 19.50 4.59 -3.90
N ASP A 225 18.46 5.18 -4.46
CA ASP A 225 17.35 4.43 -5.03
C ASP A 225 17.83 3.49 -6.15
N LEU A 226 17.29 2.26 -6.13
CA LEU A 226 17.57 1.23 -7.11
C LEU A 226 16.25 0.68 -7.63
N ILE A 227 16.09 0.70 -8.95
CA ILE A 227 15.02 -0.01 -9.65
C ILE A 227 15.64 -1.11 -10.48
N VAL A 228 15.08 -2.32 -10.40
CA VAL A 228 15.48 -3.45 -11.26
C VAL A 228 14.40 -3.69 -12.30
N LEU A 229 14.78 -3.72 -13.58
CA LEU A 229 13.85 -3.98 -14.67
C LEU A 229 13.83 -5.46 -15.02
N THR A 230 12.65 -6.03 -15.15
CA THR A 230 12.43 -7.45 -15.50
C THR A 230 11.46 -7.60 -16.67
N SER A 231 11.60 -8.69 -17.42
CA SER A 231 10.65 -9.08 -18.47
C SER A 231 10.36 -10.57 -18.38
N LYS A 232 9.39 -11.06 -19.16
CA LYS A 232 9.11 -12.50 -19.32
C LYS A 232 10.32 -13.34 -19.79
N ARG A 233 11.39 -12.70 -20.27
CA ARG A 233 12.63 -13.36 -20.70
C ARG A 233 13.70 -13.38 -19.61
N THR A 234 13.58 -12.57 -18.56
CA THR A 234 14.55 -12.57 -17.48
C THR A 234 14.57 -13.95 -16.84
N MET A 235 15.73 -14.61 -16.81
CA MET A 235 15.83 -16.02 -16.41
C MET A 235 17.12 -16.35 -15.64
N GLY A 236 17.05 -17.29 -14.71
CA GLY A 236 18.20 -17.89 -14.03
C GLY A 236 18.85 -16.96 -13.01
N ALA A 237 20.17 -16.77 -13.07
CA ALA A 237 20.89 -15.94 -12.09
C ALA A 237 20.38 -14.49 -12.00
N ALA A 238 19.81 -13.95 -13.08
CA ALA A 238 19.18 -12.63 -13.06
C ALA A 238 17.88 -12.61 -12.21
N GLU A 239 17.13 -13.71 -12.20
CA GLU A 239 15.97 -13.87 -11.33
C GLU A 239 16.41 -13.94 -9.87
N ALA A 240 17.48 -14.69 -9.56
CA ALA A 240 18.05 -14.72 -8.21
C ALA A 240 18.45 -13.32 -7.72
N VAL A 241 19.12 -12.52 -8.55
CA VAL A 241 19.45 -11.11 -8.24
C VAL A 241 18.20 -10.28 -7.96
N ALA A 242 17.22 -10.31 -8.87
CA ALA A 242 16.00 -9.52 -8.73
C ALA A 242 15.19 -9.94 -7.49
N TYR A 243 15.08 -11.25 -7.23
CA TYR A 243 14.38 -11.81 -6.09
C TYR A 243 15.06 -11.38 -4.78
N THR A 244 16.37 -11.55 -4.65
CA THR A 244 17.10 -11.14 -3.46
C THR A 244 16.97 -9.63 -3.21
N LEU A 245 17.20 -8.78 -4.23
CA LEU A 245 17.10 -7.33 -4.04
C LEU A 245 15.67 -6.87 -3.68
N LYS A 246 14.65 -7.55 -4.20
CA LYS A 246 13.25 -7.31 -3.83
C LYS A 246 13.01 -7.60 -2.35
N HIS A 247 13.41 -8.79 -1.90
CA HIS A 247 13.10 -9.27 -0.55
C HIS A 247 14.01 -8.66 0.52
N LEU A 248 15.17 -8.12 0.15
CA LEU A 248 15.97 -7.23 0.99
C LEU A 248 15.38 -5.82 1.13
N LYS A 249 14.26 -5.51 0.47
CA LYS A 249 13.75 -4.14 0.30
C LYS A 249 14.85 -3.18 -0.19
N ARG A 250 15.73 -3.68 -1.07
CA ARG A 250 16.81 -2.88 -1.64
C ARG A 250 16.43 -2.29 -2.98
N ALA A 251 15.63 -3.01 -3.78
CA ALA A 251 15.19 -2.53 -5.09
C ALA A 251 13.69 -2.73 -5.31
N ASN A 252 13.09 -1.75 -5.99
CA ASN A 252 11.75 -1.92 -6.55
C ASN A 252 11.86 -2.65 -7.89
N ILE A 253 11.12 -3.74 -8.05
CA ILE A 253 11.14 -4.53 -9.30
C ILE A 253 10.05 -3.98 -10.22
N VAL A 254 10.43 -3.56 -11.42
CA VAL A 254 9.53 -2.91 -12.38
C VAL A 254 9.55 -3.67 -13.70
N GLY A 255 8.38 -3.92 -14.28
CA GLY A 255 8.27 -4.62 -15.56
C GLY A 255 7.30 -5.79 -15.48
N GLU A 256 7.66 -6.91 -16.09
CA GLU A 256 6.82 -8.10 -16.15
C GLU A 256 7.34 -9.20 -15.21
N ARG A 257 6.48 -10.14 -14.84
CA ARG A 257 6.91 -11.38 -14.19
C ARG A 257 7.99 -12.07 -15.03
N SER A 258 9.07 -12.51 -14.38
CA SER A 258 10.18 -13.20 -15.03
C SER A 258 9.84 -14.62 -15.47
N ALA A 259 10.76 -15.30 -16.15
CA ALA A 259 10.48 -16.57 -16.84
C ALA A 259 10.17 -17.75 -15.91
N GLY A 260 10.72 -17.76 -14.70
CA GLY A 260 10.61 -18.89 -13.78
C GLY A 260 11.58 -20.02 -14.12
N GLY A 261 12.87 -19.73 -14.13
CA GLY A 261 13.91 -20.71 -14.44
C GLY A 261 14.11 -21.79 -13.36
N SER A 262 15.25 -22.45 -13.41
CA SER A 262 15.68 -23.44 -12.42
C SER A 262 17.17 -23.34 -12.17
N VAL A 263 17.61 -23.66 -10.96
CA VAL A 263 19.03 -23.67 -10.61
C VAL A 263 19.77 -24.70 -11.46
N LYS A 264 19.28 -25.94 -11.47
CA LYS A 264 19.87 -27.04 -12.23
C LYS A 264 18.84 -28.11 -12.52
N VAL A 265 18.73 -28.47 -13.80
CA VAL A 265 17.90 -29.57 -14.29
C VAL A 265 18.80 -30.51 -15.07
N GLU A 266 18.68 -31.81 -14.82
CA GLU A 266 19.42 -32.84 -15.54
C GLU A 266 18.47 -33.75 -16.30
N LYS A 267 18.95 -34.28 -17.43
CA LYS A 267 18.23 -35.27 -18.22
C LYS A 267 18.94 -36.61 -18.10
N ILE A 268 18.35 -37.52 -17.35
CA ILE A 268 18.96 -38.79 -16.96
C ILE A 268 18.29 -39.93 -17.72
N ARG A 269 19.09 -40.80 -18.33
CA ARG A 269 18.60 -41.99 -19.05
C ARG A 269 18.06 -43.02 -18.05
N ILE A 270 16.89 -43.59 -18.34
CA ILE A 270 16.25 -44.61 -17.50
C ILE A 270 16.68 -46.00 -17.96
N GLY A 271 17.67 -46.58 -17.28
CA GLY A 271 18.27 -47.86 -17.66
C GLY A 271 18.72 -47.88 -19.13
N ASP A 272 18.58 -49.03 -19.80
CA ASP A 272 18.87 -49.19 -21.23
C ASP A 272 17.62 -49.08 -22.12
N SER A 273 16.61 -48.33 -21.68
CA SER A 273 15.27 -48.35 -22.29
C SER A 273 15.06 -47.38 -23.46
N GLY A 274 15.97 -46.41 -23.63
CA GLY A 274 15.76 -45.27 -24.53
C GLY A 274 14.79 -44.21 -23.99
N PHE A 275 14.29 -44.36 -22.75
CA PHE A 275 13.58 -43.31 -22.04
C PHE A 275 14.54 -42.44 -21.22
N TYR A 276 14.14 -41.19 -21.01
CA TYR A 276 14.84 -40.21 -20.17
C TYR A 276 13.85 -39.56 -19.22
N ILE A 277 14.33 -39.20 -18.03
CA ILE A 277 13.63 -38.30 -17.12
C ILE A 277 14.44 -37.01 -17.01
N THR A 278 13.78 -35.89 -17.25
CA THR A 278 14.28 -34.55 -16.94
C THR A 278 13.83 -34.21 -15.53
N ILE A 279 14.79 -33.92 -14.66
CA ILE A 279 14.59 -33.80 -13.22
C ILE A 279 15.33 -32.58 -12.67
N PRO A 280 14.68 -31.72 -11.84
CA PRO A 280 15.39 -30.69 -11.12
C PRO A 280 16.23 -31.34 -10.02
N VAL A 281 17.55 -31.16 -10.12
CA VAL A 281 18.53 -31.79 -9.23
C VAL A 281 19.09 -30.85 -8.19
N ALA A 282 18.95 -29.54 -8.40
CA ALA A 282 19.25 -28.54 -7.41
C ALA A 282 18.10 -27.54 -7.27
N ARG A 283 18.03 -26.88 -6.10
CA ARG A 283 17.06 -25.82 -5.82
C ARG A 283 17.70 -24.69 -5.02
N SER A 284 17.15 -23.49 -5.20
CA SER A 284 17.40 -22.31 -4.37
C SER A 284 16.38 -22.26 -3.24
N VAL A 285 16.82 -21.76 -2.09
CA VAL A 285 15.98 -21.44 -0.94
C VAL A 285 16.44 -20.09 -0.41
N ASN A 286 15.63 -19.07 -0.63
CA ASN A 286 15.95 -17.73 -0.16
C ASN A 286 15.75 -17.64 1.37
N PRO A 287 16.78 -17.19 2.13
CA PRO A 287 16.73 -17.18 3.60
C PRO A 287 15.65 -16.29 4.22
N ILE A 288 15.17 -15.28 3.48
CA ILE A 288 14.16 -14.31 3.98
C ILE A 288 12.75 -14.88 3.82
N THR A 289 12.49 -15.52 2.68
CA THR A 289 11.13 -15.98 2.32
C THR A 289 10.91 -17.46 2.58
N GLY A 290 11.97 -18.27 2.71
CA GLY A 290 11.90 -19.73 2.68
C GLY A 290 11.41 -20.29 1.33
N GLN A 291 11.34 -19.45 0.29
CA GLN A 291 10.82 -19.77 -1.05
C GLN A 291 11.91 -19.57 -2.11
N SER A 292 11.57 -19.87 -3.37
CA SER A 292 12.46 -19.74 -4.52
C SER A 292 11.85 -18.86 -5.60
N TRP A 293 12.73 -18.25 -6.41
CA TRP A 293 12.37 -17.57 -7.66
C TRP A 293 12.05 -18.57 -8.79
N GLU A 294 12.45 -19.83 -8.64
CA GLU A 294 12.30 -20.87 -9.65
C GLU A 294 10.83 -21.17 -9.98
N VAL A 295 10.57 -21.63 -11.21
CA VAL A 295 9.26 -22.02 -11.76
C VAL A 295 8.26 -20.87 -11.90
N SER A 296 7.99 -20.12 -10.84
CA SER A 296 6.99 -19.05 -10.82
C SER A 296 7.53 -17.69 -11.28
N GLY A 297 8.85 -17.54 -11.27
CA GLY A 297 9.52 -16.28 -11.55
C GLY A 297 9.31 -15.21 -10.48
N VAL A 298 10.06 -14.14 -10.59
CA VAL A 298 9.97 -12.95 -9.74
C VAL A 298 8.77 -12.14 -10.19
N SER A 299 7.81 -11.95 -9.30
CA SER A 299 6.70 -11.01 -9.52
C SER A 299 7.21 -9.57 -9.37
N PRO A 300 6.90 -8.65 -10.31
CA PRO A 300 7.32 -7.26 -10.17
C PRO A 300 6.57 -6.58 -9.00
N SER A 301 7.19 -5.58 -8.39
CA SER A 301 6.52 -4.64 -7.47
C SER A 301 5.58 -3.71 -8.24
N VAL A 302 5.97 -3.32 -9.46
CA VAL A 302 5.15 -2.50 -10.36
C VAL A 302 5.04 -3.20 -11.71
N ASN A 303 3.84 -3.69 -12.02
CA ASN A 303 3.59 -4.44 -13.25
C ASN A 303 3.41 -3.48 -14.44
N ILE A 304 4.42 -3.41 -15.31
CA ILE A 304 4.48 -2.53 -16.48
C ILE A 304 4.95 -3.34 -17.67
N ASN A 305 4.48 -3.01 -18.88
CA ASN A 305 4.99 -3.65 -20.08
C ASN A 305 6.51 -3.46 -20.18
N ALA A 306 7.26 -4.53 -20.46
CA ALA A 306 8.72 -4.47 -20.49
C ALA A 306 9.26 -3.37 -21.41
N LYS A 307 8.56 -2.99 -22.49
CA LYS A 307 8.99 -1.89 -23.39
C LYS A 307 8.93 -0.50 -22.73
N GLU A 308 7.99 -0.28 -21.83
CA GLU A 308 7.74 1.00 -21.16
C GLU A 308 8.46 1.12 -19.81
N ALA A 309 9.10 0.04 -19.35
CA ALA A 309 9.67 -0.06 -18.03
C ALA A 309 10.74 0.99 -17.70
N VAL A 310 11.55 1.43 -18.69
CA VAL A 310 12.59 2.46 -18.45
C VAL A 310 11.97 3.83 -18.20
N ALA A 311 11.04 4.26 -19.06
CA ALA A 311 10.39 5.57 -18.92
C ALA A 311 9.61 5.65 -17.60
N ASN A 312 8.89 4.59 -17.25
CA ASN A 312 8.21 4.50 -15.97
C ASN A 312 9.20 4.51 -14.80
N ALA A 313 10.28 3.73 -14.86
CA ALA A 313 11.30 3.76 -13.81
C ALA A 313 11.90 5.15 -13.58
N GLN A 314 12.10 5.95 -14.64
CA GLN A 314 12.56 7.34 -14.49
C GLN A 314 11.53 8.21 -13.75
N ASN A 315 10.23 8.07 -14.07
CA ASN A 315 9.16 8.79 -13.36
C ASN A 315 9.10 8.36 -11.89
N LEU A 316 9.18 7.05 -11.61
CA LEU A 316 9.21 6.50 -10.25
C LEU A 316 10.37 7.08 -9.44
N LEU A 317 11.58 7.12 -10.02
CA LEU A 317 12.75 7.71 -9.35
C LEU A 317 12.59 9.21 -9.11
N ALA A 318 11.92 9.94 -10.02
CA ALA A 318 11.64 11.35 -9.82
C ALA A 318 10.75 11.58 -8.59
N VAL A 319 9.66 10.81 -8.45
CA VAL A 319 8.78 10.84 -7.27
C VAL A 319 9.56 10.52 -6.01
N ARG A 320 10.34 9.43 -6.02
CA ARG A 320 11.12 8.98 -4.85
C ARG A 320 12.15 10.02 -4.40
N SER A 321 12.82 10.68 -5.33
CA SER A 321 13.78 11.75 -5.03
C SER A 321 13.14 12.98 -4.37
N ALA A 322 11.82 13.16 -4.50
CA ALA A 322 11.07 14.25 -3.89
C ALA A 322 10.61 13.92 -2.45
N ILE A 323 10.50 12.63 -2.08
CA ILE A 323 9.94 12.19 -0.80
C ILE A 323 10.62 12.87 0.40
N PRO A 324 11.96 12.88 0.56
CA PRO A 324 12.58 13.48 1.75
C PRO A 324 12.22 14.97 1.93
N ARG A 325 12.15 15.71 0.84
CA ARG A 325 11.74 17.13 0.85
C ARG A 325 10.26 17.30 1.15
N ALA A 326 9.41 16.39 0.65
CA ALA A 326 7.99 16.37 0.98
C ALA A 326 7.78 16.10 2.48
N ILE A 327 8.48 15.11 3.06
CA ILE A 327 8.42 14.81 4.49
C ILE A 327 8.85 16.02 5.32
N GLN A 328 9.97 16.65 4.95
CA GLN A 328 10.43 17.86 5.64
C GLN A 328 9.39 18.98 5.56
N SER A 329 8.81 19.23 4.38
CA SER A 329 7.77 20.23 4.20
C SER A 329 6.52 19.94 5.04
N VAL A 330 6.07 18.68 5.11
CA VAL A 330 4.94 18.28 5.95
C VAL A 330 5.27 18.51 7.44
N SER A 331 6.46 18.09 7.88
CA SER A 331 6.95 18.32 9.23
C SER A 331 6.98 19.80 9.61
N ASP A 332 7.45 20.66 8.71
CA ASP A 332 7.50 22.11 8.94
C ASP A 332 6.10 22.73 8.99
N ILE A 333 5.20 22.33 8.07
CA ILE A 333 3.80 22.75 8.06
C ILE A 333 3.10 22.35 9.37
N ILE A 334 3.25 21.10 9.82
CA ILE A 334 2.66 20.62 11.08
C ILE A 334 3.23 21.40 12.27
N ARG A 335 4.56 21.55 12.34
CA ARG A 335 5.22 22.28 13.43
C ARG A 335 4.72 23.72 13.54
N GLN A 336 4.52 24.37 12.40
CA GLN A 336 4.15 25.78 12.34
C GLN A 336 2.65 26.02 12.54
N TYR A 337 1.79 25.19 11.96
CA TYR A 337 0.36 25.52 11.79
C TYR A 337 -0.61 24.58 12.49
N TYR A 338 -0.21 23.37 12.90
CA TYR A 338 -1.15 22.45 13.54
C TYR A 338 -1.46 22.84 14.99
N SER A 339 -2.74 22.94 15.32
CA SER A 339 -3.21 23.57 16.56
C SER A 339 -3.12 22.69 17.81
N PHE A 340 -3.09 21.36 17.69
CA PHE A 340 -2.83 20.45 18.83
C PHE A 340 -1.32 20.27 19.02
N THR A 341 -0.71 21.24 19.72
CA THR A 341 0.75 21.35 19.90
C THR A 341 1.35 20.19 20.71
N ASP A 342 0.57 19.55 21.56
CA ASP A 342 0.94 18.37 22.35
C ASP A 342 1.23 17.15 21.48
N ARG A 343 0.62 17.05 20.29
CA ARG A 343 0.80 15.93 19.35
C ARG A 343 1.96 16.12 18.38
N VAL A 344 2.44 17.35 18.21
CA VAL A 344 3.50 17.71 17.24
C VAL A 344 4.80 16.91 17.45
N PRO A 345 5.33 16.74 18.67
CA PRO A 345 6.56 15.96 18.86
C PRO A 345 6.42 14.50 18.38
N ALA A 346 5.28 13.87 18.69
CA ALA A 346 5.00 12.49 18.27
C ALA A 346 4.90 12.38 16.74
N PHE A 347 4.30 13.36 16.07
CA PHE A 347 4.26 13.41 14.61
C PHE A 347 5.64 13.43 13.97
N LEU A 348 6.49 14.35 14.43
CA LEU A 348 7.82 14.53 13.86
C LEU A 348 8.66 13.27 14.02
N GLN A 349 8.62 12.65 15.20
CA GLN A 349 9.30 11.38 15.47
C GLN A 349 8.77 10.24 14.58
N HIS A 350 7.45 10.18 14.38
CA HIS A 350 6.84 9.14 13.56
C HIS A 350 7.22 9.29 12.08
N LEU A 351 7.15 10.50 11.53
CA LEU A 351 7.54 10.78 10.14
C LEU A 351 9.03 10.53 9.88
N GLU A 352 9.91 10.81 10.84
CA GLU A 352 11.34 10.53 10.74
C GLU A 352 11.68 9.03 10.65
N SER A 353 10.87 8.18 11.30
CA SER A 353 11.10 6.72 11.37
C SER A 353 10.30 5.92 10.34
N THR A 354 9.44 6.58 9.55
CA THR A 354 8.55 5.91 8.59
C THR A 354 9.32 5.38 7.38
N ASP A 355 9.07 4.12 7.01
CA ASP A 355 9.55 3.52 5.77
C ASP A 355 8.66 3.91 4.57
N PHE A 356 9.24 4.63 3.61
CA PHE A 356 8.60 5.03 2.35
C PHE A 356 9.10 4.21 1.14
N PHE A 357 9.72 3.04 1.35
CA PHE A 357 10.25 2.20 0.29
C PHE A 357 9.19 1.77 -0.73
N SER A 358 7.95 1.54 -0.28
CA SER A 358 6.82 1.12 -1.12
C SER A 358 6.15 2.27 -1.89
N VAL A 359 6.51 3.53 -1.61
CA VAL A 359 5.93 4.69 -2.31
C VAL A 359 6.53 4.81 -3.70
N ILE A 360 5.65 4.75 -4.71
CA ILE A 360 6.00 4.78 -6.13
C ILE A 360 5.25 5.88 -6.90
N SER A 361 4.26 6.53 -6.30
CA SER A 361 3.51 7.65 -6.90
C SER A 361 3.19 8.75 -5.88
N GLU A 362 2.78 9.92 -6.34
CA GLU A 362 2.26 11.00 -5.48
C GLU A 362 0.99 10.57 -4.73
N GLU A 363 0.16 9.72 -5.36
CA GLU A 363 -1.03 9.15 -4.72
C GLU A 363 -0.65 8.22 -3.56
N ASP A 364 0.33 7.33 -3.77
CA ASP A 364 0.85 6.47 -2.71
C ASP A 364 1.47 7.30 -1.58
N LEU A 365 2.17 8.38 -1.91
CA LEU A 365 2.77 9.28 -0.91
C LEU A 365 1.69 9.95 -0.07
N ALA A 366 0.64 10.48 -0.70
CA ALA A 366 -0.48 11.11 0.00
C ALA A 366 -1.20 10.10 0.91
N ASN A 367 -1.50 8.91 0.40
CA ASN A 367 -2.15 7.84 1.16
C ASN A 367 -1.29 7.39 2.35
N LYS A 368 0.01 7.16 2.12
CA LYS A 368 0.95 6.78 3.17
C LYS A 368 1.02 7.86 4.25
N LEU A 369 1.21 9.12 3.86
CA LEU A 369 1.27 10.22 4.82
C LEU A 369 -0.05 10.39 5.58
N ASN A 370 -1.21 10.29 4.92
CA ASN A 370 -2.50 10.32 5.61
C ASN A 370 -2.61 9.21 6.66
N ASN A 371 -2.18 7.99 6.35
CA ASN A 371 -2.19 6.89 7.31
C ASN A 371 -1.28 7.18 8.52
N GLU A 372 -0.04 7.65 8.29
CA GLU A 372 0.86 8.03 9.39
C GLU A 372 0.35 9.24 10.19
N LEU A 373 -0.36 10.18 9.56
CA LEU A 373 -0.90 11.33 10.26
C LEU A 373 -2.12 10.95 11.13
N GLN A 374 -2.97 10.06 10.61
CA GLN A 374 -4.14 9.60 11.35
C GLN A 374 -3.77 8.66 12.50
N SER A 375 -2.72 7.84 12.36
CA SER A 375 -2.25 6.94 13.45
C SER A 375 -1.79 7.69 14.70
N VAL A 376 -1.35 8.95 14.56
CA VAL A 376 -0.86 9.78 15.68
C VAL A 376 -1.93 10.74 16.19
N SER A 377 -2.74 11.33 15.30
CA SER A 377 -3.72 12.36 15.71
C SER A 377 -5.14 11.89 15.90
N GLU A 378 -5.59 10.91 15.12
CA GLU A 378 -7.01 10.63 14.96
C GLU A 378 -7.83 11.91 14.65
N ASP A 379 -7.20 12.91 14.00
CA ASP A 379 -7.83 14.16 13.61
C ASP A 379 -8.19 14.10 12.12
N PRO A 380 -9.45 13.79 11.76
CA PRO A 380 -9.84 13.60 10.36
C PRO A 380 -9.75 14.88 9.52
N ARG A 381 -9.53 16.04 10.16
CA ARG A 381 -9.43 17.35 9.52
C ARG A 381 -8.01 17.63 9.01
N LEU A 382 -7.02 16.92 9.57
CA LEU A 382 -5.64 16.91 9.11
C LEU A 382 -5.50 15.91 7.95
N MET A 383 -5.35 16.43 6.74
CA MET A 383 -5.35 15.58 5.54
C MET A 383 -4.50 16.14 4.42
N ILE A 384 -3.87 15.24 3.67
CA ILE A 384 -3.11 15.54 2.47
C ILE A 384 -3.94 15.11 1.26
N LYS A 385 -4.08 16.00 0.28
CA LYS A 385 -4.83 15.79 -0.95
C LYS A 385 -3.97 16.08 -2.17
N LEU A 386 -4.24 15.36 -3.24
CA LEU A 386 -3.77 15.71 -4.58
C LEU A 386 -4.74 16.76 -5.13
N THR A 387 -4.21 17.92 -5.53
CA THR A 387 -5.02 18.96 -6.17
C THR A 387 -4.29 19.47 -7.40
N GLN A 388 -4.96 19.41 -8.57
CA GLN A 388 -4.43 19.98 -9.81
C GLN A 388 -4.71 21.50 -9.93
N ASP A 389 -5.77 21.96 -9.25
CA ASP A 389 -6.14 23.37 -9.19
C ASP A 389 -5.67 24.02 -7.89
N HIS A 390 -5.20 25.26 -7.96
CA HIS A 390 -4.91 26.01 -6.74
C HIS A 390 -6.23 26.24 -5.98
N PRO A 391 -6.32 25.88 -4.68
CA PRO A 391 -7.51 26.17 -3.90
C PRO A 391 -7.76 27.68 -3.94
N SER A 392 -8.96 28.07 -4.39
CA SER A 392 -9.41 29.44 -4.41
C SER A 392 -9.39 30.01 -2.99
N LEU A 393 -8.74 31.16 -2.80
CA LEU A 393 -8.76 31.91 -1.55
C LEU A 393 -10.22 32.18 -1.14
N HIS A 394 -10.50 32.07 0.15
CA HIS A 394 -11.83 32.30 0.74
C HIS A 394 -12.52 33.52 0.12
N ASP A 395 -13.71 33.32 -0.45
CA ASP A 395 -14.56 34.41 -0.93
C ASP A 395 -14.91 35.34 0.24
N MET A 396 -14.67 36.64 0.04
CA MET A 396 -15.10 37.66 0.99
C MET A 396 -16.62 37.61 1.14
N PRO A 397 -17.16 37.69 2.37
CA PRO A 397 -18.61 37.66 2.57
C PRO A 397 -19.25 38.85 1.86
N LYS A 398 -20.14 38.56 0.89
CA LYS A 398 -20.87 39.58 0.13
C LYS A 398 -21.99 40.14 0.99
N ILE A 399 -21.93 41.44 1.30
CA ILE A 399 -22.98 42.12 2.05
C ILE A 399 -24.26 42.18 1.20
N PRO A 400 -25.41 41.69 1.70
CA PRO A 400 -26.66 41.71 0.94
C PRO A 400 -27.17 43.13 0.66
N THR A 401 -27.77 43.31 -0.50
CA THR A 401 -28.54 44.52 -0.82
C THR A 401 -29.89 44.52 -0.10
N ALA A 402 -30.52 45.70 0.06
CA ALA A 402 -31.79 45.83 0.76
C ALA A 402 -32.93 44.95 0.20
N GLN A 403 -32.89 44.64 -1.11
CA GLN A 403 -33.86 43.76 -1.76
C GLN A 403 -33.61 42.28 -1.44
N GLU A 404 -32.34 41.89 -1.24
CA GLU A 404 -31.96 40.51 -0.93
C GLU A 404 -32.21 40.16 0.55
N VAL A 405 -32.22 41.14 1.46
CA VAL A 405 -32.41 40.91 2.91
C VAL A 405 -33.67 40.12 3.22
N GLY A 406 -34.81 40.47 2.61
CA GLY A 406 -36.08 39.78 2.86
C GLY A 406 -36.02 38.31 2.42
N TYR A 407 -35.51 38.06 1.21
CA TYR A 407 -35.34 36.72 0.67
C TYR A 407 -34.38 35.87 1.51
N ILE A 408 -33.26 36.44 1.95
CA ILE A 408 -32.29 35.78 2.82
C ILE A 408 -32.94 35.38 4.13
N ILE A 409 -33.72 36.26 4.76
CA ILE A 409 -34.41 35.96 6.02
C ILE A 409 -35.41 34.82 5.84
N ASP A 410 -36.28 34.90 4.83
CA ASP A 410 -37.31 33.88 4.57
C ASP A 410 -36.71 32.52 4.18
N THR A 411 -35.56 32.52 3.51
CA THR A 411 -34.87 31.29 3.08
C THR A 411 -34.04 30.67 4.19
N LEU A 412 -33.31 31.49 4.97
CA LEU A 412 -32.40 31.00 6.00
C LEU A 412 -33.10 30.69 7.33
N PHE A 413 -34.16 31.42 7.70
CA PHE A 413 -34.80 31.28 9.00
C PHE A 413 -36.20 30.71 8.87
N LYS A 414 -36.44 29.55 9.50
CA LYS A 414 -37.79 29.01 9.68
C LYS A 414 -38.19 29.18 11.14
N ILE A 415 -39.39 29.72 11.35
CA ILE A 415 -39.92 29.97 12.69
C ILE A 415 -41.34 29.47 12.85
N GLU A 416 -41.67 29.05 14.06
CA GLU A 416 -43.02 28.68 14.46
C GLU A 416 -43.22 28.97 15.95
N VAL A 417 -44.43 29.34 16.37
CA VAL A 417 -44.83 29.32 17.78
C VAL A 417 -45.78 28.15 17.95
N MET A 418 -45.27 27.08 18.55
CA MET A 418 -45.97 25.82 18.75
C MET A 418 -46.90 25.88 19.98
N PRO A 419 -47.83 24.91 20.12
CA PRO A 419 -48.68 24.80 21.31
C PRO A 419 -47.88 24.82 22.62
N GLY A 420 -48.43 25.48 23.64
CA GLY A 420 -47.75 25.69 24.93
C GLY A 420 -46.74 26.85 24.91
N ASN A 421 -46.89 27.79 23.98
CA ASN A 421 -46.03 28.97 23.83
C ASN A 421 -44.54 28.60 23.67
N VAL A 422 -44.27 27.58 22.84
CA VAL A 422 -42.92 27.10 22.55
C VAL A 422 -42.46 27.68 21.21
N GLY A 423 -41.44 28.52 21.23
CA GLY A 423 -40.81 29.02 20.01
C GLY A 423 -39.95 27.94 19.36
N TYR A 424 -40.04 27.83 18.04
CA TYR A 424 -39.17 27.03 17.20
C TYR A 424 -38.42 27.97 16.25
N LEU A 425 -37.09 27.84 16.23
CA LEU A 425 -36.19 28.61 15.37
C LEU A 425 -35.24 27.65 14.67
N ARG A 426 -35.24 27.63 13.35
CA ARG A 426 -34.29 26.87 12.53
C ARG A 426 -33.53 27.82 11.62
N PHE A 427 -32.23 27.61 11.50
CA PHE A 427 -31.42 28.21 10.47
C PHE A 427 -30.28 27.28 10.06
N ASP A 428 -29.99 27.22 8.77
CA ASP A 428 -29.20 26.14 8.17
C ASP A 428 -27.75 26.58 7.84
N MET A 429 -27.37 27.83 8.19
CA MET A 429 -26.01 28.36 8.01
C MET A 429 -25.67 29.42 9.05
N MET A 430 -24.39 29.54 9.39
CA MET A 430 -23.83 30.61 10.23
C MET A 430 -23.29 31.74 9.35
N ALA A 431 -23.96 32.89 9.36
CA ALA A 431 -23.55 34.06 8.60
C ALA A 431 -22.43 34.86 9.29
N ASP A 432 -21.67 35.62 8.51
CA ASP A 432 -20.68 36.55 9.05
C ASP A 432 -21.35 37.67 9.89
N ILE A 433 -20.65 38.17 10.90
CA ILE A 433 -21.17 39.21 11.79
C ILE A 433 -21.57 40.50 11.06
N GLU A 434 -20.86 40.91 10.00
CA GLU A 434 -21.22 42.10 9.24
C GLU A 434 -22.51 41.88 8.43
N VAL A 435 -22.71 40.67 7.89
CA VAL A 435 -23.97 40.28 7.26
C VAL A 435 -25.11 40.29 8.29
N MET A 436 -24.89 39.72 9.48
CA MET A 436 -25.88 39.72 10.56
C MET A 436 -26.25 41.13 11.04
N ARG A 437 -25.27 42.05 11.10
CA ARG A 437 -25.53 43.47 11.42
C ARG A 437 -26.35 44.16 10.33
N ALA A 438 -26.03 43.90 9.06
CA ALA A 438 -26.75 44.49 7.93
C ALA A 438 -28.23 44.06 7.90
N ILE A 439 -28.53 42.79 8.18
CA ILE A 439 -29.90 42.27 8.20
C ILE A 439 -30.61 42.44 9.56
N GLY A 440 -29.88 42.86 10.60
CA GLY A 440 -30.32 42.89 12.00
C GLY A 440 -31.69 43.51 12.25
N PRO A 441 -31.98 44.74 11.76
CA PRO A 441 -33.27 45.38 11.96
C PRO A 441 -34.45 44.58 11.39
N GLN A 442 -34.27 43.98 10.20
CA GLN A 442 -35.31 43.15 9.57
C GLN A 442 -35.42 41.80 10.27
N LEU A 443 -34.31 41.19 10.66
CA LEU A 443 -34.29 39.94 11.41
C LEU A 443 -35.05 40.10 12.74
N ILE A 444 -34.83 41.22 13.45
CA ILE A 444 -35.55 41.52 14.69
C ILE A 444 -37.06 41.63 14.42
N LYS A 445 -37.43 42.40 13.39
CA LYS A 445 -38.83 42.64 13.06
C LYS A 445 -39.57 41.37 12.60
N LEU A 446 -38.97 40.59 11.71
CA LEU A 446 -39.64 39.48 11.01
C LEU A 446 -39.53 38.14 11.74
N VAL A 447 -38.45 37.94 12.51
CA VAL A 447 -38.11 36.69 13.19
C VAL A 447 -38.18 36.86 14.70
N TRP A 448 -37.33 37.71 15.26
CA TRP A 448 -37.13 37.76 16.71
C TRP A 448 -38.34 38.23 17.50
N SER A 449 -39.06 39.24 17.00
CA SER A 449 -40.25 39.81 17.65
C SER A 449 -41.36 38.78 17.91
N LYS A 450 -41.44 37.74 17.07
CA LYS A 450 -42.42 36.64 17.18
C LYS A 450 -42.02 35.59 18.21
N LEU A 451 -40.72 35.46 18.49
CA LEU A 451 -40.17 34.40 19.34
C LEU A 451 -39.73 34.90 20.71
N VAL A 452 -39.34 36.16 20.87
CA VAL A 452 -38.71 36.63 22.12
C VAL A 452 -39.59 36.46 23.37
N ASN A 453 -40.91 36.48 23.19
CA ASN A 453 -41.91 36.36 24.26
C ASN A 453 -42.41 34.92 24.49
N THR A 454 -41.90 33.92 23.77
CA THR A 454 -42.22 32.51 24.05
C THR A 454 -41.64 32.07 25.40
N ASP A 455 -42.20 31.03 26.02
CA ASP A 455 -41.76 30.56 27.35
C ASP A 455 -40.57 29.59 27.25
N THR A 456 -40.46 28.90 26.11
CA THR A 456 -39.39 27.93 25.82
C THR A 456 -38.98 28.05 24.36
N MET A 457 -37.69 27.89 24.06
CA MET A 457 -37.15 27.94 22.70
C MET A 457 -36.58 26.58 22.29
N ILE A 458 -36.91 26.12 21.09
CA ILE A 458 -36.22 25.05 20.38
C ILE A 458 -35.43 25.69 19.23
N ILE A 459 -34.10 25.52 19.24
CA ILE A 459 -33.20 25.95 18.16
C ILE A 459 -32.80 24.69 17.38
N ASP A 460 -33.19 24.61 16.13
CA ASP A 460 -32.93 23.44 15.28
C ASP A 460 -31.68 23.64 14.43
N MET A 461 -30.59 22.97 14.83
CA MET A 461 -29.29 22.98 14.15
C MET A 461 -29.03 21.71 13.35
N ARG A 462 -30.01 20.81 13.21
CA ARG A 462 -29.87 19.51 12.53
C ARG A 462 -29.45 19.62 11.06
N TYR A 463 -29.63 20.77 10.44
CA TYR A 463 -29.31 21.00 9.03
C TYR A 463 -28.22 22.06 8.85
N ASN A 464 -27.66 22.56 9.96
CA ASN A 464 -26.72 23.66 9.92
C ASN A 464 -25.27 23.16 9.84
N THR A 465 -24.68 23.23 8.64
CA THR A 465 -23.30 22.78 8.40
C THR A 465 -22.24 23.76 8.87
N GLY A 466 -22.63 24.88 9.49
CA GLY A 466 -21.74 25.93 9.97
C GLY A 466 -21.64 27.11 9.01
N GLY A 467 -20.44 27.67 8.87
CA GLY A 467 -20.18 28.92 8.18
C GLY A 467 -19.21 29.78 8.98
N TYR A 468 -19.44 31.09 9.05
CA TYR A 468 -18.58 32.01 9.79
C TYR A 468 -18.84 31.93 11.30
N SER A 469 -17.78 31.88 12.09
CA SER A 469 -17.87 31.88 13.57
C SER A 469 -18.03 33.29 14.17
N THR A 470 -17.83 34.33 13.37
CA THR A 470 -17.79 35.74 13.80
C THR A 470 -19.11 36.21 14.43
N ALA A 471 -20.26 35.64 14.03
CA ALA A 471 -21.57 36.00 14.56
C ALA A 471 -21.97 35.27 15.85
N ILE A 472 -21.22 34.24 16.28
CA ILE A 472 -21.55 33.46 17.48
C ILE A 472 -21.71 34.34 18.74
N PRO A 473 -20.80 35.30 19.03
CA PRO A 473 -20.95 36.21 20.18
C PRO A 473 -22.27 36.96 20.15
N LEU A 474 -22.66 37.49 18.99
CA LEU A 474 -23.89 38.24 18.81
C LEU A 474 -25.11 37.35 19.06
N LEU A 475 -25.14 36.14 18.48
CA LEU A 475 -26.25 35.19 18.65
C LEU A 475 -26.40 34.73 20.10
N CYS A 476 -25.30 34.34 20.76
CA CYS A 476 -25.32 33.94 22.16
C CYS A 476 -25.82 35.06 23.07
N THR A 477 -25.50 36.32 22.77
CA THR A 477 -25.87 37.47 23.60
C THR A 477 -27.39 37.60 23.80
N TYR A 478 -28.22 37.21 22.84
CA TYR A 478 -29.68 37.22 23.01
C TYR A 478 -30.17 36.29 24.13
N PHE A 479 -29.39 35.26 24.50
CA PHE A 479 -29.79 34.23 25.46
C PHE A 479 -29.17 34.40 26.85
N PHE A 480 -28.40 35.46 27.09
CA PHE A 480 -27.84 35.78 28.40
C PHE A 480 -28.28 37.16 28.87
N ASP A 481 -28.21 37.38 30.18
CA ASP A 481 -28.45 38.71 30.77
C ASP A 481 -27.36 39.70 30.32
N ALA A 482 -27.65 41.00 30.43
CA ALA A 482 -26.73 42.05 30.01
C ALA A 482 -25.44 42.07 30.83
N GLU A 483 -25.54 41.79 32.13
CA GLU A 483 -24.41 41.71 33.05
C GLU A 483 -24.57 40.52 34.01
N PRO A 484 -23.47 39.82 34.36
CA PRO A 484 -22.12 39.99 33.82
C PRO A 484 -22.01 39.40 32.40
N LEU A 485 -21.13 39.97 31.58
CA LEU A 485 -20.74 39.35 30.30
C LEU A 485 -20.24 37.92 30.53
N ARG A 486 -20.65 37.00 29.66
CA ARG A 486 -20.32 35.58 29.74
C ARG A 486 -19.18 35.26 28.80
N HIS A 487 -18.14 34.61 29.33
CA HIS A 487 -17.09 33.98 28.53
C HIS A 487 -17.67 32.74 27.86
N LEU A 488 -17.76 32.77 26.53
CA LEU A 488 -18.32 31.69 25.73
C LEU A 488 -17.29 30.57 25.54
N TYR A 489 -16.10 30.94 25.07
CA TYR A 489 -14.97 30.05 24.83
C TYR A 489 -13.72 30.88 24.50
N THR A 490 -12.55 30.25 24.51
CA THR A 490 -11.31 30.86 24.02
C THR A 490 -10.89 30.19 22.72
N VAL A 491 -10.46 30.95 21.73
CA VAL A 491 -9.85 30.40 20.51
C VAL A 491 -8.33 30.53 20.62
N PHE A 492 -7.62 29.42 20.43
CA PHE A 492 -6.19 29.43 20.19
C PHE A 492 -5.94 29.35 18.68
N ASP A 493 -5.32 30.38 18.10
CA ASP A 493 -4.84 30.33 16.72
C ASP A 493 -3.34 30.04 16.72
N ARG A 494 -2.97 28.91 16.13
CA ARG A 494 -1.59 28.46 16.04
C ARG A 494 -0.74 29.35 15.12
N SER A 495 -1.35 29.86 14.05
CA SER A 495 -0.69 30.64 13.00
C SER A 495 -0.11 31.95 13.54
N THR A 496 -0.83 32.57 14.47
CA THR A 496 -0.45 33.81 15.15
C THR A 496 0.03 33.57 16.58
N THR A 497 -0.16 32.36 17.12
CA THR A 497 0.08 32.01 18.53
C THR A 497 -0.70 32.92 19.49
N THR A 498 -1.94 33.28 19.12
CA THR A 498 -2.80 34.16 19.91
C THR A 498 -3.92 33.39 20.57
N MET A 499 -4.20 33.74 21.84
CA MET A 499 -5.42 33.36 22.55
C MET A 499 -6.42 34.51 22.47
N THR A 500 -7.65 34.22 22.07
CA THR A 500 -8.73 35.22 22.02
C THR A 500 -9.92 34.72 22.81
N GLU A 501 -10.21 35.39 23.92
CA GLU A 501 -11.44 35.16 24.68
C GLU A 501 -12.64 35.69 23.90
N VAL A 502 -13.63 34.82 23.71
CA VAL A 502 -14.85 35.14 23.01
C VAL A 502 -15.96 35.33 24.04
N MET A 503 -16.44 36.57 24.14
CA MET A 503 -17.40 37.00 25.18
C MET A 503 -18.76 37.32 24.55
N THR A 504 -19.83 37.29 25.35
CA THR A 504 -21.08 37.97 24.98
C THR A 504 -20.87 39.49 24.85
N LEU A 505 -21.72 40.15 24.07
CA LEU A 505 -21.65 41.60 23.84
C LEU A 505 -22.44 42.39 24.90
N PRO A 506 -21.99 43.60 25.27
CA PRO A 506 -22.68 44.45 26.24
C PRO A 506 -24.02 44.97 25.70
N GLN A 507 -24.07 45.31 24.42
CA GLN A 507 -25.25 45.87 23.78
C GLN A 507 -25.66 45.06 22.56
N ILE A 508 -26.97 44.94 22.37
CA ILE A 508 -27.59 44.35 21.19
C ILE A 508 -28.77 45.21 20.74
N GLN A 509 -29.16 45.07 19.48
CA GLN A 509 -30.44 45.58 19.00
C GLN A 509 -31.55 44.59 19.41
N GLY A 510 -32.72 45.11 19.77
CA GLY A 510 -33.85 44.28 20.18
C GLY A 510 -33.79 43.79 21.63
N GLN A 511 -34.77 42.98 22.02
CA GLN A 511 -34.94 42.49 23.39
C GLN A 511 -34.14 41.19 23.62
N ARG A 512 -33.54 40.99 24.79
CA ARG A 512 -32.93 39.70 25.16
C ARG A 512 -34.02 38.67 25.48
N TYR A 513 -33.82 37.41 25.10
CA TYR A 513 -34.66 36.29 25.54
C TYR A 513 -34.55 36.07 27.06
N GLY A 514 -33.40 36.44 27.61
CA GLY A 514 -33.06 36.30 29.02
C GLY A 514 -32.43 34.94 29.33
N SER A 515 -31.88 34.83 30.54
CA SER A 515 -31.19 33.63 31.03
C SER A 515 -32.11 32.57 31.65
N THR A 516 -33.36 32.91 31.98
CA THR A 516 -34.27 32.08 32.79
C THR A 516 -35.13 31.11 31.99
N LYS A 517 -35.45 31.45 30.74
CA LYS A 517 -36.31 30.63 29.86
C LYS A 517 -35.55 29.40 29.36
N ASP A 518 -36.24 28.26 29.26
CA ASP A 518 -35.63 27.02 28.77
C ASP A 518 -35.26 27.11 27.29
N ILE A 519 -34.09 26.55 26.93
CA ILE A 519 -33.62 26.43 25.54
C ILE A 519 -33.23 24.99 25.27
N TYR A 520 -33.69 24.45 24.14
CA TYR A 520 -33.32 23.15 23.61
C TYR A 520 -32.64 23.34 22.26
N ILE A 521 -31.53 22.65 22.01
CA ILE A 521 -30.85 22.68 20.70
C ILE A 521 -30.95 21.30 20.07
N LEU A 522 -31.40 21.22 18.83
CA LEU A 522 -31.47 19.96 18.08
C LEU A 522 -30.23 19.79 17.21
N THR A 523 -29.57 18.63 17.25
CA THR A 523 -28.36 18.33 16.48
C THR A 523 -28.48 17.07 15.63
N SER A 524 -27.66 17.00 14.57
CA SER A 524 -27.46 15.82 13.74
C SER A 524 -25.98 15.66 13.42
N GLN A 525 -25.62 14.56 12.75
CA GLN A 525 -24.28 14.40 12.16
C GLN A 525 -23.92 15.43 11.07
N MET A 526 -24.87 16.22 10.58
CA MET A 526 -24.59 17.34 9.65
C MET A 526 -24.21 18.63 10.37
N THR A 527 -24.55 18.75 11.67
CA THR A 527 -24.22 19.95 12.44
C THR A 527 -22.70 20.07 12.53
N GLY A 528 -22.12 21.20 12.11
CA GLY A 528 -20.66 21.31 12.00
C GLY A 528 -20.10 22.72 12.10
N SER A 529 -18.78 22.81 12.22
CA SER A 529 -18.01 24.07 12.26
C SER A 529 -18.60 25.10 13.24
N ALA A 530 -18.91 26.33 12.80
CA ALA A 530 -19.46 27.38 13.65
C ALA A 530 -20.78 27.00 14.37
N ALA A 531 -21.63 26.17 13.78
CA ALA A 531 -22.88 25.72 14.43
C ALA A 531 -22.61 24.76 15.59
N GLU A 532 -21.58 23.94 15.45
CA GLU A 532 -21.08 23.08 16.51
C GLU A 532 -20.51 23.91 17.67
N VAL A 533 -19.72 24.94 17.38
CA VAL A 533 -19.16 25.85 18.39
C VAL A 533 -20.26 26.59 19.15
N PHE A 534 -21.28 27.11 18.45
CA PHE A 534 -22.46 27.70 19.10
C PHE A 534 -23.15 26.70 20.03
N THR A 535 -23.43 25.50 19.52
CA THR A 535 -24.12 24.44 20.28
C THR A 535 -23.32 24.05 21.52
N ARG A 536 -22.00 23.92 21.38
CA ARG A 536 -21.12 23.55 22.48
C ARG A 536 -20.99 24.64 23.52
N ALA A 537 -20.85 25.89 23.12
CA ALA A 537 -20.80 27.02 24.05
C ALA A 537 -22.08 27.08 24.91
N MET A 538 -23.25 26.93 24.27
CA MET A 538 -24.54 26.92 24.96
C MET A 538 -24.71 25.70 25.88
N LYS A 539 -24.15 24.55 25.50
CA LYS A 539 -24.12 23.33 26.32
C LYS A 539 -23.19 23.48 27.52
N ASP A 540 -21.94 23.85 27.31
CA ASP A 540 -20.91 23.93 28.36
C ASP A 540 -21.29 24.98 29.41
N LEU A 541 -21.88 26.11 28.99
CA LEU A 541 -22.41 27.14 29.89
C LEU A 541 -23.74 26.76 30.57
N ASN A 542 -24.23 25.52 30.35
CA ASN A 542 -25.50 25.01 30.86
C ASN A 542 -26.70 25.92 30.49
N ARG A 543 -26.62 26.60 29.33
CA ARG A 543 -27.67 27.50 28.85
C ARG A 543 -28.73 26.76 28.05
N ALA A 544 -28.35 25.71 27.32
CA ALA A 544 -29.27 24.92 26.52
C ALA A 544 -29.09 23.41 26.68
N LYS A 545 -30.20 22.68 26.61
CA LYS A 545 -30.19 21.22 26.57
C LYS A 545 -30.16 20.72 25.11
N VAL A 546 -29.04 20.13 24.74
CA VAL A 546 -28.80 19.53 23.42
C VAL A 546 -29.46 18.15 23.28
N ILE A 547 -30.17 17.92 22.19
CA ILE A 547 -30.94 16.70 21.89
C ILE A 547 -30.69 16.30 20.43
N GLY A 548 -30.39 15.03 20.17
CA GLY A 548 -30.21 14.53 18.80
C GLY A 548 -29.02 13.60 18.69
N GLU A 549 -28.30 13.69 17.58
CA GLU A 549 -27.09 12.90 17.33
C GLU A 549 -25.83 13.70 17.71
N PRO A 550 -24.69 13.03 17.89
CA PRO A 550 -23.39 13.69 17.89
C PRO A 550 -23.18 14.49 16.60
N THR A 551 -22.55 15.66 16.74
CA THR A 551 -22.21 16.53 15.60
C THR A 551 -20.94 16.03 14.89
N ILE A 552 -20.58 16.62 13.75
CA ILE A 552 -19.54 16.05 12.85
C ILE A 552 -18.10 16.17 13.39
N GLY A 553 -17.82 17.08 14.32
CA GLY A 553 -16.47 17.36 14.78
C GLY A 553 -15.68 18.28 13.84
N GLY A 554 -16.31 19.37 13.39
CA GLY A 554 -15.71 20.29 12.41
C GLY A 554 -14.55 21.13 12.96
N SER A 555 -13.73 21.70 12.07
CA SER A 555 -12.81 22.78 12.44
C SER A 555 -13.50 24.14 12.36
N LEU A 556 -13.06 25.08 13.19
CA LEU A 556 -13.37 26.50 13.01
C LEU A 556 -12.63 27.09 11.81
N SER A 557 -11.39 26.65 11.60
CA SER A 557 -10.52 27.13 10.55
C SER A 557 -9.49 26.05 10.19
N SER A 558 -9.20 25.94 8.89
CA SER A 558 -8.12 25.11 8.38
C SER A 558 -7.38 25.87 7.30
N GLY A 559 -6.05 25.92 7.40
CA GLY A 559 -5.20 26.42 6.33
C GLY A 559 -4.89 25.33 5.32
N THR A 560 -4.77 25.68 4.03
CA THR A 560 -4.31 24.76 2.98
C THR A 560 -2.91 25.16 2.53
N TYR A 561 -1.95 24.25 2.64
CA TYR A 561 -0.53 24.52 2.42
C TYR A 561 0.02 23.56 1.36
N GLN A 562 0.74 24.09 0.37
CA GLN A 562 1.41 23.25 -0.63
C GLN A 562 2.59 22.50 0.00
N ILE A 563 2.75 21.22 -0.33
CA ILE A 563 3.87 20.40 0.13
C ILE A 563 5.00 20.48 -0.89
N GLY A 564 6.08 21.19 -0.51
CA GLY A 564 7.21 21.47 -1.40
C GLY A 564 6.74 22.05 -2.75
N ASN A 565 7.34 21.58 -3.84
CA ASN A 565 6.97 21.95 -5.21
C ASN A 565 6.19 20.81 -5.88
N SER A 566 5.17 20.27 -5.21
CA SER A 566 4.36 19.14 -5.70
C SER A 566 2.90 19.52 -5.88
N ILE A 567 2.11 18.59 -6.44
CA ILE A 567 0.64 18.70 -6.53
C ILE A 567 -0.07 18.31 -5.21
N LEU A 568 0.70 18.08 -4.14
CA LEU A 568 0.18 17.70 -2.84
C LEU A 568 -0.06 18.93 -1.97
N TYR A 569 -1.20 18.95 -1.29
CA TYR A 569 -1.61 20.01 -0.38
C TYR A 569 -2.05 19.42 0.95
N ALA A 570 -1.57 20.01 2.05
CA ALA A 570 -1.98 19.68 3.40
C ALA A 570 -3.07 20.65 3.88
N SER A 571 -4.23 20.13 4.26
CA SER A 571 -5.24 20.83 5.05
C SER A 571 -4.88 20.66 6.52
N ILE A 572 -4.57 21.77 7.20
CA ILE A 572 -4.15 21.80 8.60
C ILE A 572 -5.15 22.59 9.42
N PRO A 573 -5.83 21.99 10.41
CA PRO A 573 -6.62 22.75 11.37
C PRO A 573 -5.66 23.62 12.20
N ASN A 574 -5.80 24.94 12.05
CA ASN A 574 -4.90 25.92 12.66
C ASN A 574 -5.47 26.60 13.89
N GLN A 575 -6.72 26.29 14.24
CA GLN A 575 -7.38 26.78 15.44
C GLN A 575 -7.93 25.63 16.28
N VAL A 576 -7.79 25.76 17.60
CA VAL A 576 -8.58 24.97 18.56
C VAL A 576 -9.40 25.88 19.45
N VAL A 577 -10.49 25.34 19.96
CA VAL A 577 -11.37 26.04 20.90
C VAL A 577 -11.23 25.44 22.28
N LEU A 578 -11.09 26.28 23.29
CA LEU A 578 -11.02 25.92 24.70
C LEU A 578 -12.35 26.28 25.37
N SER A 579 -12.88 25.33 26.13
CA SER A 579 -14.07 25.53 26.96
C SER A 579 -13.83 26.64 27.97
N ALA A 580 -14.73 27.64 28.02
CA ALA A 580 -14.69 28.67 29.07
C ALA A 580 -14.87 28.10 30.49
N VAL A 581 -15.58 26.97 30.63
CA VAL A 581 -15.85 26.31 31.92
C VAL A 581 -14.70 25.44 32.41
N THR A 582 -14.12 24.61 31.56
CA THR A 582 -13.11 23.61 31.96
C THR A 582 -11.68 24.03 31.62
N GLY A 583 -11.49 25.05 30.78
CA GLY A 583 -10.19 25.44 30.21
C GLY A 583 -9.57 24.40 29.27
N LYS A 584 -10.25 23.28 28.99
CA LYS A 584 -9.74 22.21 28.13
C LYS A 584 -10.11 22.46 26.68
N VAL A 585 -9.24 22.00 25.77
CA VAL A 585 -9.51 21.96 24.33
C VAL A 585 -10.71 21.06 24.06
N TRP A 586 -11.61 21.52 23.20
CA TRP A 586 -12.75 20.74 22.73
C TRP A 586 -12.30 19.56 21.86
N SER A 587 -12.94 18.41 22.07
CA SER A 587 -12.71 17.21 21.26
C SER A 587 -13.03 17.45 19.78
N VAL A 588 -12.27 16.79 18.91
CA VAL A 588 -12.50 16.74 17.46
C VAL A 588 -13.61 15.77 17.06
N SER A 589 -14.21 15.03 18.01
CA SER A 589 -15.29 14.06 17.75
C SER A 589 -16.70 14.68 17.69
N GLY A 590 -16.80 16.01 17.80
CA GLY A 590 -18.09 16.70 17.84
C GLY A 590 -18.69 16.84 19.25
N VAL A 591 -19.90 17.39 19.29
CA VAL A 591 -20.69 17.66 20.49
C VAL A 591 -21.59 16.48 20.78
N GLU A 592 -21.30 15.79 21.88
CA GLU A 592 -22.22 14.80 22.43
C GLU A 592 -23.50 15.47 22.98
N PRO A 593 -24.70 15.03 22.54
CA PRO A 593 -25.97 15.56 23.03
C PRO A 593 -26.21 15.14 24.48
N HIS A 594 -27.02 15.92 25.22
CA HIS A 594 -27.45 15.51 26.56
C HIS A 594 -28.49 14.39 26.51
N VAL A 595 -29.25 14.33 25.41
CA VAL A 595 -30.24 13.29 25.15
C VAL A 595 -30.02 12.79 23.74
N ALA A 596 -29.49 11.58 23.63
CA ALA A 596 -29.32 10.92 22.35
C ALA A 596 -30.68 10.59 21.72
N ALA A 597 -30.85 10.95 20.45
CA ALA A 597 -32.01 10.65 19.63
C ALA A 597 -31.60 10.67 18.16
N GLN A 598 -32.27 9.91 17.30
CA GLN A 598 -32.08 10.06 15.85
C GLN A 598 -32.47 11.47 15.43
N ALA A 599 -31.79 12.05 14.43
CA ALA A 599 -32.02 13.43 14.01
C ALA A 599 -33.50 13.68 13.67
N ASN A 600 -34.17 12.74 13.01
CA ASN A 600 -35.58 12.84 12.66
C ASN A 600 -36.51 12.88 13.89
N ASP A 601 -36.13 12.22 14.98
CA ASP A 601 -36.94 12.14 16.21
C ASP A 601 -36.64 13.26 17.21
N ALA A 602 -35.51 13.96 17.07
CA ALA A 602 -35.02 14.92 18.07
C ALA A 602 -36.05 16.00 18.45
N LEU A 603 -36.82 16.50 17.46
CA LEU A 603 -37.89 17.48 17.73
C LEU A 603 -39.01 16.88 18.59
N SER A 604 -39.46 15.66 18.26
CA SER A 604 -40.50 14.97 19.04
C SER A 604 -40.03 14.66 20.47
N VAL A 605 -38.75 14.34 20.64
CA VAL A 605 -38.12 14.11 21.95
C VAL A 605 -38.11 15.41 22.75
N ALA A 606 -37.70 16.52 22.15
CA ALA A 606 -37.72 17.83 22.80
C ALA A 606 -39.14 18.22 23.24
N GLN A 607 -40.13 18.09 22.37
CA GLN A 607 -41.54 18.35 22.69
C GLN A 607 -42.04 17.51 23.87
N ARG A 608 -41.71 16.22 23.93
CA ARG A 608 -42.07 15.35 25.06
C ARG A 608 -41.42 15.79 26.38
N ILE A 609 -40.16 16.21 26.34
CA ILE A 609 -39.44 16.72 27.52
C ILE A 609 -40.10 18.01 28.02
N ILE A 610 -40.43 18.93 27.12
CA ILE A 610 -41.08 20.20 27.44
C ILE A 610 -42.47 19.95 28.05
N ALA A 611 -43.30 19.14 27.39
CA ALA A 611 -44.64 18.80 27.89
C ALA A 611 -44.60 18.16 29.29
N SER A 612 -43.65 17.25 29.52
CA SER A 612 -43.47 16.61 30.82
C SER A 612 -43.07 17.60 31.93
N ARG A 613 -42.35 18.67 31.59
CA ARG A 613 -41.98 19.74 32.53
C ARG A 613 -43.16 20.63 32.88
N LEU A 614 -43.94 21.04 31.87
CA LEU A 614 -45.14 21.86 32.07
C LEU A 614 -46.14 21.14 33.00
N LEU A 615 -46.37 19.83 32.77
CA LEU A 615 -47.23 19.02 33.64
C LEU A 615 -46.74 18.91 35.09
N LYS A 616 -45.42 18.98 35.34
CA LYS A 616 -44.86 18.97 36.71
C LYS A 616 -45.01 20.33 37.39
N GLN A 617 -44.94 21.43 36.64
CA GLN A 617 -45.16 22.77 37.17
C GLN A 617 -46.62 23.01 37.53
N ASP A 618 -47.56 22.43 36.78
CA ASP A 618 -49.00 22.52 37.07
C ASP A 618 -49.44 21.66 38.27
N LYS A 619 -48.73 20.57 38.59
CA LYS A 619 -49.02 19.72 39.75
C LYS A 619 -48.37 20.18 41.07
N GLY A 620 -47.50 21.19 41.00
CA GLY A 620 -46.78 21.75 42.16
C GLY A 620 -47.31 23.12 42.62
N LYS A 621 -48.44 23.57 42.08
CA LYS A 621 -49.17 24.77 42.50
C LYS A 621 -50.37 24.43 43.37
#